data_AF-A0A0A0JP44-F1
#
_entry.id   AF-A0A0A0JP44-F1
#
_cell.length_a   1.000
_cell.length_b   1.000
_cell.length_c   1.000
_cell.angle_alpha   90.00
_cell.angle_beta   90.00
_cell.angle_gamma   90.00
#
_symmetry.space_group_name_H-M   'P 1'
#
loop_
_entity.id
_entity.type
_entity.pdbx_description
1 polymer ?
#
loop_
_entity_poly.entity_id
_entity_poly.type
_entity_poly.pdbx_seq_one_letter_code
_entity_poly.pdbx_strand_id
1 'polypeptide(L)'
;MTSGGEVLDAFRLTVRDTAPDLVVAHSNAGLVAPAASGGAPVVFVDAALPAPAGPGAMAPEPLMARLVALADERGLLPPWTQWWDESDVAPLFPDEATRRRVEGGQPRLPLRYFSSEVEAPTGWEGGPHAYLAFGGTYAVELARARRLGWPTRVLDGARHLHHLHDPGRVARAVLALAGAARAGRDDASSPGPV
;
A
#
# COMPACT_ATOMS: atom_id res chain seq x y z
N MET A 1 13.49 -15.06 -10.87
CA MET A 1 13.68 -13.97 -9.87
C MET A 1 12.30 -13.25 -9.78
N THR A 2 11.97 -12.50 -8.72
CA THR A 2 10.61 -11.97 -8.42
C THR A 2 10.09 -10.80 -9.29
N SER A 3 8.81 -10.81 -9.66
CA SER A 3 8.01 -9.80 -10.39
C SER A 3 6.82 -9.34 -9.54
N GLY A 4 6.11 -8.29 -9.95
CA GLY A 4 4.87 -7.86 -9.30
C GLY A 4 3.78 -8.93 -9.31
N GLY A 5 3.64 -9.66 -10.42
CA GLY A 5 2.70 -10.79 -10.52
C GLY A 5 3.01 -11.91 -9.54
N GLU A 6 4.29 -12.29 -9.38
CA GLU A 6 4.69 -13.31 -8.39
C GLU A 6 4.42 -12.86 -6.94
N VAL A 7 4.55 -11.56 -6.64
CA VAL A 7 4.18 -11.00 -5.32
C VAL A 7 2.67 -11.03 -5.11
N LEU A 8 1.88 -10.65 -6.12
CA LEU A 8 0.43 -10.74 -6.07
C LEU A 8 -0.02 -12.19 -5.82
N ASP A 9 0.56 -13.16 -6.53
CA ASP A 9 0.22 -14.57 -6.34
C ASP A 9 0.55 -15.05 -4.93
N ALA A 10 1.72 -14.69 -4.38
CA ALA A 10 2.06 -15.02 -3.00
C ALA A 10 1.06 -14.43 -1.98
N PHE A 11 0.61 -13.19 -2.19
CA PHE A 11 -0.41 -12.58 -1.33
C PHE A 11 -1.78 -13.24 -1.50
N ARG A 12 -2.18 -13.62 -2.71
CA ARG A 12 -3.43 -14.38 -2.94
C ARG A 12 -3.42 -15.73 -2.23
N LEU A 13 -2.29 -16.45 -2.27
CA LEU A 13 -2.14 -17.71 -1.53
C LEU A 13 -2.36 -17.44 -0.03
N THR A 14 -1.66 -16.44 0.52
CA THR A 14 -1.78 -16.07 1.94
C THR A 14 -3.21 -15.69 2.34
N VAL A 15 -3.86 -14.84 1.54
CA VAL A 15 -5.24 -14.39 1.81
C VAL A 15 -6.22 -15.56 1.73
N ARG A 16 -6.08 -16.45 0.74
CA ARG A 16 -6.93 -17.65 0.66
C ARG A 16 -6.73 -18.56 1.86
N ASP A 17 -5.49 -18.78 2.28
CA ASP A 17 -5.15 -19.73 3.34
C ASP A 17 -5.51 -19.20 4.74
N THR A 18 -5.54 -17.87 4.92
CA THR A 18 -5.88 -17.22 6.20
C THR A 18 -7.31 -16.68 6.29
N ALA A 19 -7.98 -16.49 5.15
CA ALA A 19 -9.32 -15.91 5.04
C ALA A 19 -9.53 -14.66 5.92
N PRO A 20 -8.71 -13.59 5.75
CA PRO A 20 -8.72 -12.46 6.65
C PRO A 20 -10.00 -11.62 6.49
N ASP A 21 -10.52 -11.11 7.59
CA ASP A 21 -11.65 -10.16 7.57
C ASP A 21 -11.26 -8.77 7.04
N LEU A 22 -9.95 -8.46 7.00
CA LEU A 22 -9.41 -7.17 6.61
C LEU A 22 -8.00 -7.33 6.02
N VAL A 23 -7.74 -6.63 4.91
CA VAL A 23 -6.39 -6.42 4.37
C VAL A 23 -5.93 -4.99 4.67
N VAL A 24 -4.71 -4.85 5.18
CA VAL A 24 -4.07 -3.54 5.42
C VAL A 24 -2.86 -3.44 4.50
N ALA A 25 -2.91 -2.49 3.56
CA ALA A 25 -1.89 -2.36 2.52
C ALA A 25 -1.10 -1.06 2.69
N HIS A 26 0.20 -1.18 2.91
CA HIS A 26 1.10 -0.02 3.09
C HIS A 26 1.98 0.21 1.85
N SER A 27 2.24 1.47 1.51
CA SER A 27 3.16 1.86 0.44
C SER A 27 2.84 1.18 -0.90
N ASN A 28 3.81 0.52 -1.52
CA ASN A 28 3.64 -0.16 -2.81
C ASN A 28 2.68 -1.35 -2.77
N ALA A 29 2.41 -1.94 -1.60
CA ALA A 29 1.48 -3.06 -1.47
C ALA A 29 0.04 -2.67 -1.87
N GLY A 30 -0.28 -1.37 -1.86
CA GLY A 30 -1.58 -0.89 -2.34
C GLY A 30 -1.87 -1.25 -3.80
N LEU A 31 -0.85 -1.33 -4.67
CA LEU A 31 -1.01 -1.67 -6.09
C LEU A 31 -1.54 -3.09 -6.32
N VAL A 32 -1.29 -4.01 -5.39
CA VAL A 32 -1.70 -5.42 -5.51
C VAL A 32 -2.84 -5.78 -4.56
N ALA A 33 -3.12 -4.95 -3.56
CA ALA A 33 -4.03 -5.28 -2.47
C ALA A 33 -5.46 -5.61 -2.93
N PRO A 34 -6.10 -4.86 -3.85
CA PRO A 34 -7.44 -5.21 -4.33
C PRO A 34 -7.49 -6.55 -5.07
N ALA A 35 -6.44 -6.85 -5.87
CA ALA A 35 -6.34 -8.12 -6.58
C ALA A 35 -6.03 -9.31 -5.65
N ALA A 36 -5.40 -9.04 -4.50
CA ALA A 36 -5.04 -10.02 -3.50
C ALA A 36 -6.15 -10.27 -2.47
N SER A 37 -7.04 -9.31 -2.20
CA SER A 37 -7.88 -9.31 -1.01
C SER A 37 -8.95 -10.40 -0.94
N GLY A 38 -9.23 -11.11 -2.04
CA GLY A 38 -10.28 -12.12 -2.06
C GLY A 38 -11.67 -11.57 -1.75
N GLY A 39 -11.88 -10.26 -1.94
CA GLY A 39 -13.13 -9.56 -1.59
C GLY A 39 -13.15 -8.97 -0.17
N ALA A 40 -12.13 -9.23 0.66
CA ALA A 40 -12.01 -8.57 1.96
C ALA A 40 -11.87 -7.04 1.80
N PRO A 41 -12.41 -6.25 2.75
CA PRO A 41 -12.12 -4.82 2.87
C PRO A 41 -10.61 -4.55 2.83
N VAL A 42 -10.24 -3.43 2.22
CA VAL A 42 -8.83 -2.98 2.17
C VAL A 42 -8.73 -1.61 2.81
N VAL A 43 -7.88 -1.49 3.82
CA VAL A 43 -7.42 -0.18 4.32
C VAL A 43 -6.05 0.10 3.72
N PHE A 44 -5.99 1.10 2.85
CA PHE A 44 -4.75 1.64 2.31
C PHE A 44 -4.12 2.56 3.35
N VAL A 45 -2.87 2.31 3.72
CA VAL A 45 -2.12 3.08 4.71
C VAL A 45 -0.93 3.71 4.01
N ASP A 46 -1.03 4.99 3.71
CA ASP A 46 0.02 5.76 3.04
C ASP A 46 0.59 5.00 1.83
N ALA A 47 -0.31 4.69 0.91
CA ALA A 47 -0.12 3.65 -0.11
C ALA A 47 -0.54 4.11 -1.51
N ALA A 48 0.12 3.55 -2.51
CA ALA A 48 -0.26 3.71 -3.91
C ALA A 48 -1.64 3.07 -4.17
N LEU A 49 -2.37 3.58 -5.18
CA LEU A 49 -3.63 2.98 -5.62
C LEU A 49 -3.47 2.40 -7.05
N PRO A 50 -3.96 1.19 -7.33
CA PRO A 50 -3.92 0.60 -8.67
C PRO A 50 -4.70 1.44 -9.69
N ALA A 51 -4.53 1.17 -10.98
CA ALA A 51 -5.41 1.72 -12.02
C ALA A 51 -6.90 1.37 -11.73
N PRO A 52 -7.88 2.15 -12.22
CA PRO A 52 -9.30 1.83 -12.04
C PRO A 52 -9.68 0.42 -12.53
N ALA A 53 -9.02 -0.06 -13.59
CA ALA A 53 -9.07 -1.43 -14.08
C ALA A 53 -7.88 -1.69 -15.02
N GLY A 54 -7.56 -2.96 -15.26
CA GLY A 54 -6.56 -3.38 -16.25
C GLY A 54 -5.12 -3.30 -15.74
N PRO A 55 -4.12 -3.42 -16.64
CA PRO A 55 -2.71 -3.46 -16.26
C PRO A 55 -2.24 -2.10 -15.70
N GLY A 56 -1.46 -2.16 -14.63
CA GLY A 56 -0.77 -1.01 -14.06
C GLY A 56 0.65 -1.35 -13.65
N ALA A 57 1.58 -0.42 -13.89
CA ALA A 57 2.98 -0.57 -13.50
C ALA A 57 3.15 -0.59 -11.96
N MET A 58 4.16 -1.32 -11.50
CA MET A 58 4.49 -1.45 -10.07
C MET A 58 5.35 -0.31 -9.50
N ALA A 59 5.62 0.72 -10.32
CA ALA A 59 6.22 1.99 -9.93
C ALA A 59 5.80 3.09 -10.91
N PRO A 60 5.59 4.34 -10.45
CA PRO A 60 5.43 5.47 -11.36
C PRO A 60 6.75 5.78 -12.09
N GLU A 61 6.64 6.39 -13.28
CA GLU A 61 7.79 6.67 -14.16
C GLU A 61 8.95 7.40 -13.47
N PRO A 62 8.75 8.46 -12.64
CA PRO A 62 9.87 9.12 -11.96
C PRO A 62 10.59 8.23 -10.96
N LEU A 63 9.87 7.36 -10.24
CA LEU A 63 10.49 6.38 -9.35
C LEU A 63 11.25 5.35 -10.17
N MET A 64 10.66 4.89 -11.27
CA MET A 64 11.27 3.89 -12.14
C MET A 64 12.60 4.39 -12.72
N ALA A 65 12.66 5.63 -13.22
CA ALA A 65 13.91 6.23 -13.71
C ALA A 65 15.03 6.23 -12.65
N ARG A 66 14.70 6.54 -11.39
CA ARG A 66 15.65 6.44 -10.26
C ARG A 66 16.11 5.00 -10.03
N LEU A 67 15.19 4.05 -10.02
CA LEU A 67 15.51 2.65 -9.76
C LEU A 67 16.42 2.05 -10.84
N VAL A 68 16.24 2.42 -12.12
CA VAL A 68 17.16 1.98 -13.20
C VAL A 68 18.60 2.37 -12.88
N ALA A 69 18.81 3.62 -12.41
CA ALA A 69 20.15 4.12 -12.11
C ALA A 69 20.82 3.44 -10.90
N LEU A 70 20.04 2.79 -10.02
CA LEU A 70 20.52 2.12 -8.81
C LEU A 70 20.77 0.62 -8.99
N ALA A 71 20.21 0.02 -10.02
CA ALA A 71 20.31 -1.42 -10.23
C ALA A 71 21.74 -1.82 -10.63
N ASP A 72 22.23 -2.92 -10.06
CA ASP A 72 23.49 -3.51 -10.49
C ASP A 72 23.38 -4.19 -11.88
N GLU A 73 24.49 -4.71 -12.39
CA GLU A 73 24.55 -5.41 -13.70
C GLU A 73 23.59 -6.60 -13.81
N ARG A 74 23.11 -7.14 -12.68
CA ARG A 74 22.13 -8.25 -12.63
C ARG A 74 20.69 -7.76 -12.51
N GLY A 75 20.48 -6.44 -12.52
CA GLY A 75 19.19 -5.82 -12.34
C GLY A 75 18.68 -5.90 -10.90
N LEU A 76 19.56 -6.02 -9.90
CA LEU A 76 19.19 -6.11 -8.49
C LEU A 76 19.44 -4.78 -7.77
N LEU A 77 18.40 -4.24 -7.14
CA LEU A 77 18.50 -3.00 -6.39
C LEU A 77 19.22 -3.21 -5.05
N PRO A 78 19.86 -2.18 -4.48
CA PRO A 78 20.22 -2.20 -3.06
C PRO A 78 18.95 -2.26 -2.19
N PRO A 79 19.06 -2.48 -0.86
CA PRO A 79 17.93 -2.33 0.06
C PRO A 79 17.26 -0.97 -0.10
N TRP A 80 15.95 -0.88 0.16
CA TRP A 80 15.18 0.34 -0.12
C TRP A 80 15.66 1.55 0.67
N THR A 81 16.22 1.34 1.87
CA THR A 81 16.80 2.44 2.67
C THR A 81 18.00 3.10 2.02
N GLN A 82 18.52 2.57 0.91
CA GLN A 82 19.63 3.14 0.14
C GLN A 82 19.18 3.76 -1.20
N TRP A 83 17.86 3.84 -1.49
CA TRP A 83 17.37 4.42 -2.75
C TRP A 83 17.26 5.95 -2.72
N TRP A 84 17.21 6.51 -1.51
CA TRP A 84 17.10 7.93 -1.23
C TRP A 84 18.23 8.39 -0.32
N ASP A 85 18.37 9.71 -0.19
CA ASP A 85 19.40 10.29 0.65
C ASP A 85 19.16 9.97 2.12
N GLU A 86 20.26 9.80 2.85
CA GLU A 86 20.25 9.49 4.28
C GLU A 86 19.42 10.50 5.09
N SER A 87 19.41 11.77 4.69
CA SER A 87 18.61 12.83 5.32
C SER A 87 17.11 12.63 5.16
N ASP A 88 16.67 11.92 4.12
CA ASP A 88 15.25 11.62 3.88
C ASP A 88 14.84 10.30 4.57
N VAL A 89 15.76 9.34 4.64
CA VAL A 89 15.51 8.00 5.16
C VAL A 89 15.65 7.94 6.68
N ALA A 90 16.68 8.54 7.27
CA ALA A 90 16.92 8.48 8.71
C ALA A 90 15.72 8.94 9.55
N PRO A 91 15.01 10.03 9.19
CA PRO A 91 13.81 10.45 9.91
C PRO A 91 12.67 9.43 9.86
N LEU A 92 12.63 8.49 8.91
CA LEU A 92 11.53 7.51 8.87
C LEU A 92 11.51 6.60 10.09
N PHE A 93 12.63 6.45 10.80
CA PHE A 93 12.76 5.57 11.96
C PHE A 93 12.66 6.34 13.28
N PRO A 94 12.08 5.72 14.34
CA PRO A 94 12.01 6.35 15.66
C PRO A 94 13.38 6.42 16.34
N ASP A 95 14.21 5.43 16.09
CA ASP A 95 15.54 5.29 16.66
C ASP A 95 16.39 4.36 15.78
N GLU A 96 17.70 4.43 16.00
CA GLU A 96 18.71 3.68 15.25
C GLU A 96 18.63 2.16 15.48
N ALA A 97 18.21 1.70 16.67
CA ALA A 97 18.07 0.27 16.93
C ALA A 97 16.88 -0.34 16.17
N THR A 98 15.79 0.41 16.03
CA THR A 98 14.64 0.07 15.20
C THR A 98 15.02 0.07 13.73
N ARG A 99 15.77 1.08 13.27
CA ARG A 99 16.31 1.13 11.91
C ARG A 99 17.12 -0.11 11.57
N ARG A 100 18.12 -0.46 12.38
CA ARG A 100 18.96 -1.64 12.16
C ARG A 100 18.16 -2.94 12.07
N ARG A 101 17.10 -3.08 12.88
CA ARG A 101 16.21 -4.24 12.83
C ARG A 101 15.46 -4.32 11.50
N VAL A 102 14.96 -3.19 11.00
CA VAL A 102 14.30 -3.13 9.68
C VAL A 102 15.31 -3.42 8.58
N GLU A 103 16.46 -2.75 8.57
CA GLU A 103 17.54 -2.95 7.59
C GLU A 103 18.06 -4.39 7.54
N GLY A 104 18.21 -5.06 8.69
CA GLY A 104 18.61 -6.46 8.75
C GLY A 104 17.62 -7.43 8.10
N GLY A 105 16.36 -7.03 7.92
CA GLY A 105 15.31 -7.85 7.29
C GLY A 105 14.96 -7.45 5.85
N GLN A 106 15.60 -6.42 5.27
CA GLN A 106 15.21 -5.91 3.95
C GLN A 106 15.68 -6.84 2.82
N PRO A 107 14.77 -7.35 1.97
CA PRO A 107 15.18 -8.03 0.76
C PRO A 107 15.74 -7.02 -0.25
N ARG A 108 16.73 -7.45 -1.04
CA ARG A 108 17.07 -6.77 -2.28
C ARG A 108 16.05 -7.16 -3.34
N LEU A 109 15.40 -6.18 -3.96
CA LEU A 109 14.38 -6.43 -4.97
C LEU A 109 14.96 -6.27 -6.38
N PRO A 110 14.60 -7.17 -7.31
CA PRO A 110 14.98 -7.03 -8.70
C PRO A 110 14.20 -5.88 -9.36
N LEU A 111 14.83 -5.17 -10.30
CA LEU A 111 14.23 -4.06 -11.04
C LEU A 111 12.92 -4.44 -11.71
N ARG A 112 12.82 -5.69 -12.20
CA ARG A 112 11.59 -6.19 -12.83
C ARG A 112 10.39 -6.40 -11.91
N TYR A 113 10.57 -6.31 -10.58
CA TYR A 113 9.42 -6.17 -9.68
C TYR A 113 8.71 -4.83 -9.94
N PHE A 114 9.47 -3.76 -10.16
CA PHE A 114 8.94 -2.42 -10.40
C PHE A 114 8.53 -2.18 -11.85
N SER A 115 9.24 -2.78 -12.80
CA SER A 115 8.94 -2.64 -14.23
C SER A 115 7.85 -3.60 -14.74
N SER A 116 7.41 -4.56 -13.93
CA SER A 116 6.29 -5.44 -14.29
C SER A 116 4.94 -4.75 -14.07
N GLU A 117 3.93 -5.26 -14.75
CA GLU A 117 2.54 -4.84 -14.59
C GLU A 117 1.75 -5.83 -13.74
N VAL A 118 0.74 -5.32 -13.06
CA VAL A 118 -0.26 -6.12 -12.34
C VAL A 118 -1.66 -5.67 -12.75
N GLU A 119 -2.55 -6.65 -12.94
CA GLU A 119 -3.95 -6.41 -13.29
C GLU A 119 -4.77 -5.92 -12.10
N ALA A 120 -5.33 -4.72 -12.22
CA ALA A 120 -6.32 -4.18 -11.31
C ALA A 120 -7.71 -4.77 -11.64
N PRO A 121 -8.43 -5.41 -10.68
CA PRO A 121 -9.71 -6.06 -10.96
C PRO A 121 -10.80 -5.03 -11.33
N THR A 122 -11.54 -5.24 -12.41
CA THR A 122 -12.65 -4.34 -12.78
C THR A 122 -13.63 -4.12 -11.62
N GLY A 123 -13.95 -2.85 -11.34
CA GLY A 123 -14.94 -2.48 -10.31
C GLY A 123 -14.42 -2.51 -8.88
N TRP A 124 -13.13 -2.79 -8.65
CA TRP A 124 -12.55 -2.83 -7.30
C TRP A 124 -12.76 -1.51 -6.54
N GLU A 125 -12.81 -0.37 -7.23
CA GLU A 125 -12.98 0.93 -6.59
C GLU A 125 -14.31 1.08 -5.81
N GLY A 126 -15.33 0.27 -6.14
CA GLY A 126 -16.61 0.23 -5.43
C GLY A 126 -16.62 -0.67 -4.19
N GLY A 127 -15.49 -1.32 -3.85
CA GLY A 127 -15.37 -2.17 -2.67
C GLY A 127 -15.37 -1.38 -1.34
N PRO A 128 -15.53 -2.08 -0.20
CA PRO A 128 -15.50 -1.46 1.14
C PRO A 128 -14.07 -1.09 1.52
N HIS A 129 -13.53 -0.05 0.87
CA HIS A 129 -12.17 0.42 1.04
C HIS A 129 -12.11 1.69 1.87
N ALA A 130 -10.97 1.92 2.51
CA ALA A 130 -10.70 3.16 3.23
C ALA A 130 -9.23 3.55 3.10
N TYR A 131 -8.93 4.82 3.40
CA TYR A 131 -7.60 5.38 3.22
C TYR A 131 -7.10 6.11 4.47
N LEU A 132 -5.94 5.71 4.99
CA LEU A 132 -5.21 6.38 6.06
C LEU A 132 -3.94 7.01 5.48
N ALA A 133 -3.87 8.33 5.42
CA ALA A 133 -2.68 9.03 4.92
C ALA A 133 -1.72 9.43 6.05
N PHE A 134 -0.41 9.34 5.79
CA PHE A 134 0.63 9.90 6.64
C PHE A 134 1.22 11.15 5.99
N GLY A 135 0.62 12.31 6.28
CA GLY A 135 1.02 13.57 5.66
C GLY A 135 0.68 13.62 4.16
N GLY A 136 1.59 14.18 3.36
CA GLY A 136 1.33 14.57 1.97
C GLY A 136 1.93 13.69 0.88
N THR A 137 2.72 12.66 1.22
CA THR A 137 3.43 11.82 0.24
C THR A 137 2.50 11.22 -0.81
N TYR A 138 1.33 10.74 -0.37
CA TYR A 138 0.30 10.15 -1.22
C TYR A 138 -0.94 11.05 -1.33
N ALA A 139 -0.74 12.37 -1.50
CA ALA A 139 -1.84 13.33 -1.58
C ALA A 139 -2.77 13.08 -2.79
N VAL A 140 -2.24 12.58 -3.91
CA VAL A 140 -3.01 12.25 -5.12
C VAL A 140 -3.94 11.07 -4.86
N GLU A 141 -3.43 10.03 -4.20
CA GLU A 141 -4.17 8.83 -3.82
C GLU A 141 -5.23 9.14 -2.77
N LEU A 142 -4.89 9.93 -1.74
CA LEU A 142 -5.85 10.42 -0.76
C LEU A 142 -6.98 11.23 -1.44
N ALA A 143 -6.64 12.11 -2.39
CA ALA A 143 -7.64 12.87 -3.13
C ALA A 143 -8.52 11.95 -3.99
N ARG A 144 -7.97 10.90 -4.59
CA ARG A 144 -8.74 9.88 -5.32
C ARG A 144 -9.68 9.11 -4.40
N ALA A 145 -9.21 8.62 -3.26
CA ALA A 145 -10.03 7.92 -2.27
C ALA A 145 -11.23 8.79 -1.82
N ARG A 146 -11.00 10.09 -1.60
CA ARG A 146 -12.07 11.05 -1.30
C ARG A 146 -13.09 11.20 -2.43
N ARG A 147 -12.64 11.29 -3.69
CA ARG A 147 -13.55 11.35 -4.86
C ARG A 147 -14.38 10.08 -5.03
N LEU A 148 -13.83 8.94 -4.64
CA LEU A 148 -14.54 7.65 -4.62
C LEU A 148 -15.49 7.50 -3.43
N GLY A 149 -15.58 8.49 -2.54
CA GLY A 149 -16.46 8.46 -1.38
C GLY A 149 -15.97 7.55 -0.25
N TRP A 150 -14.72 7.07 -0.30
CA TRP A 150 -14.19 6.20 0.75
C TRP A 150 -14.02 6.95 2.07
N PRO A 151 -14.18 6.29 3.23
CA PRO A 151 -13.71 6.82 4.50
C PRO A 151 -12.22 7.13 4.41
N THR A 152 -11.84 8.37 4.76
CA THR A 152 -10.44 8.79 4.78
C THR A 152 -10.06 9.44 6.10
N ARG A 153 -8.80 9.28 6.50
CA ARG A 153 -8.22 9.98 7.65
C ARG A 153 -6.79 10.37 7.35
N VAL A 154 -6.37 11.54 7.82
CA VAL A 154 -4.97 11.98 7.81
C VAL A 154 -4.43 11.93 9.23
N LEU A 155 -3.22 11.38 9.41
CA LEU A 155 -2.46 11.56 10.64
C LEU A 155 -1.43 12.65 10.43
N ASP A 156 -1.73 13.87 10.91
CA ASP A 156 -0.80 14.99 10.78
C ASP A 156 0.50 14.72 11.54
N GLY A 157 1.62 15.15 10.95
CA GLY A 157 2.98 14.91 11.45
C GLY A 157 3.45 13.46 11.38
N ALA A 158 2.64 12.53 10.86
CA ALA A 158 3.05 11.15 10.64
C ALA A 158 4.07 11.06 9.50
N ARG A 159 4.98 10.09 9.61
CA ARG A 159 6.01 9.77 8.61
C ARG A 159 5.60 8.52 7.84
N HIS A 160 6.22 8.24 6.71
CA HIS A 160 5.85 7.08 5.88
C HIS A 160 5.85 5.74 6.67
N LEU A 161 6.74 5.60 7.67
CA LEU A 161 6.80 4.44 8.57
C LEU A 161 6.21 4.72 9.96
N HIS A 162 5.16 5.55 10.07
CA HIS A 162 4.64 5.97 11.38
C HIS A 162 4.15 4.82 12.28
N HIS A 163 3.84 3.66 11.71
CA HIS A 163 3.54 2.44 12.47
C HIS A 163 4.73 1.94 13.31
N LEU A 164 5.96 2.34 13.00
CA LEU A 164 7.13 2.09 13.85
C LEU A 164 7.23 3.08 15.03
N HIS A 165 6.62 4.27 14.91
CA HIS A 165 6.66 5.32 15.93
C HIS A 165 5.49 5.20 16.92
N ASP A 166 4.28 4.97 16.40
CA ASP A 166 3.06 4.85 17.20
C ASP A 166 2.15 3.76 16.61
N PRO A 167 2.52 2.47 16.81
CA PRO A 167 1.74 1.35 16.29
C PRO A 167 0.30 1.35 16.82
N GLY A 168 0.09 1.79 18.07
CA GLY A 168 -1.23 1.84 18.69
C GLY A 168 -2.16 2.87 18.03
N ARG A 169 -1.67 4.08 17.74
CA ARG A 169 -2.44 5.10 17.03
C ARG A 169 -2.76 4.67 15.60
N VAL A 170 -1.80 4.09 14.89
CA VAL A 170 -2.03 3.58 13.52
C VAL A 170 -3.07 2.45 13.54
N ALA A 171 -2.93 1.46 14.43
CA ALA A 171 -3.88 0.35 14.53
C ALA A 171 -5.31 0.83 14.84
N ARG A 172 -5.49 1.74 15.81
CA ARG A 172 -6.81 2.33 16.12
C ARG A 172 -7.40 3.07 14.92
N ALA A 173 -6.60 3.81 14.18
CA ALA A 173 -7.06 4.52 12.98
C ALA A 173 -7.49 3.56 11.87
N VAL A 174 -6.72 2.50 11.63
CA VAL A 174 -7.04 1.43 10.67
C VAL A 174 -8.35 0.75 11.03
N LEU A 175 -8.53 0.35 12.30
CA LEU A 175 -9.75 -0.33 12.75
C LEU A 175 -10.99 0.57 12.64
N ALA A 176 -10.87 1.85 13.00
CA ALA A 176 -11.97 2.81 12.85
C ALA A 176 -12.38 3.00 11.38
N LEU A 177 -11.40 3.12 10.48
CA LEU A 177 -11.65 3.23 9.04
C LEU A 177 -12.27 1.96 8.45
N ALA A 178 -11.80 0.78 8.88
CA ALA A 178 -12.37 -0.50 8.46
C ALA A 178 -13.82 -0.66 8.92
N GLY A 179 -14.18 -0.15 10.10
CA GLY A 179 -15.57 -0.10 10.57
C GLY A 179 -16.44 0.79 9.69
N ALA A 180 -15.97 2.01 9.39
CA ALA A 180 -16.70 2.96 8.54
C ALA A 180 -16.90 2.44 7.11
N ALA A 181 -15.90 1.76 6.53
CA ALA A 181 -15.99 1.22 5.17
C ALA A 181 -17.04 0.11 5.05
N ARG A 182 -17.22 -0.70 6.11
CA ARG A 182 -18.26 -1.73 6.14
C ARG A 182 -19.65 -1.12 6.28
N ALA A 183 -19.83 -0.16 7.19
CA ALA A 183 -21.11 0.50 7.40
C ALA A 183 -21.65 1.19 6.14
N GLY A 184 -20.78 1.91 5.40
CA GLY A 184 -21.20 2.56 4.15
C GLY A 184 -21.66 1.60 3.04
N ARG A 185 -21.19 0.34 3.07
CA ARG A 185 -21.65 -0.69 2.13
C ARG A 185 -23.05 -1.19 2.49
N ASP A 186 -23.34 -1.37 3.77
CA ASP A 186 -24.64 -1.87 4.24
C ASP A 186 -25.76 -0.86 3.95
N ASP A 187 -25.46 0.44 4.08
CA ASP A 187 -26.36 1.53 3.70
C ASP A 187 -26.64 1.56 2.19
N ALA A 188 -25.61 1.34 1.36
CA ALA A 188 -25.76 1.30 -0.11
C ALA A 188 -26.47 0.03 -0.64
N SER A 189 -26.53 -1.04 0.16
CA SER A 189 -27.15 -2.31 -0.21
C SER A 189 -28.62 -2.43 0.20
N SER A 190 -29.18 -1.44 0.89
CA SER A 190 -30.59 -1.42 1.28
C SER A 190 -31.48 -1.08 0.06
N PRO A 191 -32.51 -1.88 -0.26
CA PRO A 191 -33.43 -1.55 -1.35
C PRO A 191 -34.22 -0.30 -0.97
N GLY A 192 -34.20 0.72 -1.83
CA GLY A 192 -35.02 1.93 -1.65
C GLY A 192 -36.51 1.58 -1.52
N PRO A 193 -37.30 2.41 -0.82
CA PRO A 193 -38.72 2.11 -0.62
C PRO A 193 -39.43 1.99 -1.97
N VAL A 194 -40.15 0.88 -2.13
CA VAL A 194 -41.01 0.54 -3.28
C VAL A 194 -42.17 1.52 -3.41
#